data_AF-A0AAE8ZV58-F1
#
_entry.id   AF-A0AAE8ZV58-F1
#
_cell.length_a   1.000
_cell.length_b   1.000
_cell.length_c   1.000
_cell.angle_alpha   90.00
_cell.angle_beta   90.00
_cell.angle_gamma   90.00
#
_symmetry.space_group_name_H-M   'P 1'
#
loop_
_entity.id
_entity.type
_entity.pdbx_description
1 polymer ?
#
loop_
_entity_poly.entity_id
_entity_poly.type
_entity_poly.pdbx_seq_one_letter_code
_entity_poly.pdbx_strand_id
1 'polypeptide(L)'
;MIVSWPVLFIFLLQYTRNSLGTFLRVETGHQNIAIDGRDTYYGHYTKIHFHNVTCINSIDIHCLKELTGAEEIDLLYSECQKGHWKVAHYTNSKHHFRLKEPIHALRLLISSRKELSVIDAQVTSCTYPPAPPSECHRATRNHNHRHGKTGSILRAVDPYSRIEEEMEAEVEAGAKALARGLNPDPETSRSRRVKRSIEDITMKETNNVRTLSGDQVITEDTVVPHRSQLNIAPGSRLKFQKNVGLVIYGSLNLMGSSSQPVTMEAVNKNERWRGIEFRNASTSSLTHVNISGADVAVSVKGGASPDMDHVVADGNTYGIKISDMDPTTTTHLKSVVSVNNEKTGIEYLGKV
;
A
#
# COMPACT_ATOMS: atom_id res chain seq x y z
N MET A 1 11.38 6.27 -70.27
CA MET A 1 10.08 6.91 -69.98
C MET A 1 9.03 5.82 -69.79
N ILE A 2 8.72 5.44 -68.56
CA ILE A 2 7.40 4.92 -68.19
C ILE A 2 7.10 5.51 -66.82
N VAL A 3 6.01 6.27 -66.79
CA VAL A 3 5.46 7.02 -65.65
C VAL A 3 4.65 6.05 -64.80
N SER A 4 4.81 6.08 -63.48
CA SER A 4 3.82 5.52 -62.56
C SER A 4 3.83 6.30 -61.25
N TRP A 5 2.66 6.81 -60.89
CA TRP A 5 2.15 7.20 -59.56
C TRP A 5 0.67 7.61 -59.80
N PRO A 6 -0.23 7.68 -58.80
CA PRO A 6 -0.21 7.16 -57.41
C PRO A 6 -1.57 6.50 -57.01
N VAL A 7 -1.67 5.75 -55.90
CA VAL A 7 -2.89 5.78 -55.03
C VAL A 7 -2.50 5.46 -53.58
N LEU A 8 -2.84 6.42 -52.71
CA LEU A 8 -3.12 6.36 -51.28
C LEU A 8 -3.30 4.96 -50.64
N PHE A 9 -2.59 4.75 -49.52
CA PHE A 9 -3.17 4.16 -48.31
C PHE A 9 -2.70 4.98 -47.10
N ILE A 10 -3.57 5.91 -46.68
CA ILE A 10 -3.54 6.53 -45.35
C ILE A 10 -4.65 5.84 -44.54
N PHE A 11 -4.44 5.73 -43.22
CA PHE A 11 -5.35 5.31 -42.14
C PHE A 11 -5.41 3.81 -41.81
N LEU A 12 -4.68 3.40 -40.76
CA LEU A 12 -5.25 3.25 -39.40
C LEU A 12 -4.18 2.72 -38.43
N LEU A 13 -3.48 3.63 -37.74
CA LEU A 13 -2.85 3.35 -36.46
C LEU A 13 -3.34 4.42 -35.48
N GLN A 14 -4.62 4.33 -35.16
CA GLN A 14 -5.16 4.93 -33.94
C GLN A 14 -5.31 3.81 -32.91
N TYR A 15 -4.96 4.16 -31.67
CA TYR A 15 -5.24 3.43 -30.42
C TYR A 15 -4.31 2.28 -30.01
N THR A 16 -3.17 2.65 -29.41
CA THR A 16 -2.84 2.19 -28.04
C THR A 16 -2.13 3.33 -27.31
N ARG A 17 -2.90 4.14 -26.57
CA ARG A 17 -2.35 5.16 -25.66
C ARG A 17 -2.44 4.65 -24.23
N ASN A 18 -1.74 3.56 -23.94
CA ASN A 18 -1.54 3.09 -22.57
C ASN A 18 -0.13 3.48 -22.13
N SER A 19 -0.08 4.51 -21.29
CA SER A 19 0.98 4.91 -20.35
C SER A 19 2.31 4.14 -20.43
N LEU A 20 3.11 4.39 -21.47
CA LEU A 20 4.54 4.09 -21.44
C LEU A 20 5.21 5.17 -20.58
N GLY A 21 5.74 4.79 -19.41
CA GLY A 21 6.79 5.62 -18.80
C GLY A 21 7.91 5.77 -19.82
N THR A 22 8.19 6.99 -20.27
CA THR A 22 9.22 7.20 -21.29
C THR A 22 10.59 6.91 -20.67
N PHE A 23 11.24 5.84 -21.09
CA PHE A 23 12.59 5.49 -20.67
C PHE A 23 13.60 6.50 -21.22
N LEU A 24 14.44 7.06 -20.36
CA LEU A 24 15.53 7.96 -20.74
C LEU A 24 16.78 7.16 -21.15
N ARG A 25 17.10 6.12 -20.38
CA ARG A 25 18.30 5.29 -20.59
C ARG A 25 18.19 3.98 -19.82
N VAL A 26 18.76 2.92 -20.38
CA VAL A 26 18.99 1.65 -19.69
C VAL A 26 20.50 1.41 -19.59
N GLU A 27 20.97 0.97 -18.42
CA GLU A 27 22.36 0.61 -18.15
C GLU A 27 22.42 -0.78 -17.54
N THR A 28 23.23 -1.68 -18.09
CA THR A 28 23.50 -2.99 -17.49
C THR A 28 24.92 -3.04 -16.95
N GLY A 29 25.15 -3.79 -15.88
CA GLY A 29 26.48 -3.93 -15.31
C GLY A 29 26.53 -4.77 -14.05
N HIS A 30 27.65 -4.65 -13.33
CA HIS A 30 27.94 -5.43 -12.13
C HIS A 30 28.57 -4.55 -11.07
N GLN A 31 28.16 -4.69 -9.82
CA GLN A 31 28.75 -3.96 -8.69
C GLN A 31 28.42 -4.64 -7.36
N ASN A 32 29.12 -4.23 -6.30
CA ASN A 32 28.75 -4.61 -4.95
C ASN A 32 27.46 -3.87 -4.52
N ILE A 33 26.49 -4.63 -3.99
CA ILE A 33 25.21 -4.13 -3.50
C ILE A 33 25.08 -4.51 -2.04
N ALA A 34 24.84 -3.50 -1.21
CA ALA A 34 24.56 -3.64 0.21
C ALA A 34 23.12 -3.19 0.46
N ILE A 35 22.32 -4.09 1.02
CA ILE A 35 20.96 -3.84 1.46
C ILE A 35 20.95 -3.92 2.98
N ASP A 36 20.32 -2.96 3.65
CA ASP A 36 20.24 -2.95 5.11
C ASP A 36 19.64 -4.28 5.63
N GLY A 37 20.24 -4.81 6.70
CA GLY A 37 19.86 -6.11 7.27
C GLY A 37 20.29 -7.34 6.46
N ARG A 38 21.06 -7.19 5.37
CA ARG A 38 21.53 -8.31 4.53
C ARG A 38 23.04 -8.26 4.25
N ASP A 39 23.62 -9.42 3.97
CA ASP A 39 25.00 -9.50 3.53
C ASP A 39 25.20 -8.80 2.17
N THR A 40 26.29 -8.04 2.07
CA THR A 40 26.70 -7.44 0.80
C THR A 40 26.98 -8.52 -0.23
N TYR A 41 26.45 -8.37 -1.44
CA TYR A 41 26.66 -9.31 -2.53
C TYR A 41 27.16 -8.62 -3.79
N TYR A 42 27.84 -9.37 -4.66
CA TYR A 42 28.20 -8.91 -5.99
C TYR A 42 27.02 -9.17 -6.93
N GLY A 43 26.36 -8.10 -7.36
CA GLY A 43 25.11 -8.16 -8.11
C GLY A 43 25.27 -7.78 -9.57
N HIS A 44 24.65 -8.58 -10.43
CA HIS A 44 24.33 -8.22 -11.81
C HIS A 44 23.12 -7.29 -11.77
N TYR A 45 23.11 -6.24 -12.59
CA TYR A 45 22.01 -5.29 -12.60
C TYR A 45 21.61 -4.80 -13.99
N THR A 46 20.33 -4.47 -14.11
CA THR A 46 19.74 -3.66 -15.17
C THR A 46 19.11 -2.43 -14.52
N LYS A 47 19.63 -1.25 -14.84
CA LYS A 47 19.20 0.03 -14.29
C LYS A 47 18.45 0.82 -15.34
N ILE A 48 17.25 1.24 -14.99
CA ILE A 48 16.32 1.99 -15.81
C ILE A 48 16.26 3.41 -15.28
N HIS A 49 16.48 4.38 -16.16
CA HIS A 49 16.33 5.81 -15.89
C HIS A 49 15.04 6.30 -16.54
N PHE A 50 14.18 6.94 -15.77
CA PHE A 50 12.96 7.58 -16.27
C PHE A 50 13.21 9.07 -16.54
N HIS A 51 12.50 9.64 -17.52
CA HIS A 51 12.57 11.08 -17.80
C HIS A 51 12.05 11.91 -16.62
N ASN A 52 10.96 11.44 -16.01
CA ASN A 52 10.32 12.05 -14.85
C ASN A 52 10.17 11.00 -13.74
N VAL A 53 9.99 11.46 -12.50
CA VAL A 53 9.62 10.58 -11.39
C VAL A 53 8.34 9.84 -11.78
N THR A 54 8.43 8.52 -11.89
CA THR A 54 7.35 7.66 -12.37
C THR A 54 6.78 6.89 -11.19
N CYS A 55 5.46 6.94 -11.02
CA CYS A 55 4.78 6.07 -10.06
C CYS A 55 4.64 4.68 -10.68
N ILE A 56 5.11 3.64 -9.99
CA ILE A 56 5.19 2.26 -10.47
C ILE A 56 4.41 1.37 -9.50
N ASN A 57 3.49 0.58 -10.03
CA ASN A 57 2.70 -0.40 -9.27
C ASN A 57 3.18 -1.84 -9.50
N SER A 58 3.60 -2.15 -10.71
CA SER A 58 4.16 -3.44 -11.09
C SER A 58 5.19 -3.28 -12.19
N ILE A 59 6.01 -4.30 -12.37
CA ILE A 59 7.00 -4.41 -13.43
C ILE A 59 7.00 -5.81 -14.02
N ASP A 60 6.92 -5.91 -15.33
CA ASP A 60 7.14 -7.13 -16.09
C ASP A 60 8.59 -7.17 -16.55
N ILE A 61 9.33 -8.21 -16.16
CA ILE A 61 10.74 -8.41 -16.47
C ILE A 61 10.87 -9.61 -17.40
N HIS A 62 11.07 -9.33 -18.69
CA HIS A 62 11.26 -10.36 -19.69
C HIS A 62 12.75 -10.65 -19.89
N CYS A 63 13.12 -11.92 -19.74
CA CYS A 63 14.48 -12.41 -19.94
C CYS A 63 14.55 -13.41 -21.09
N LEU A 64 15.73 -13.57 -21.71
CA LEU A 64 15.97 -14.62 -22.74
C LEU A 64 15.64 -16.01 -22.22
N LYS A 65 15.99 -16.27 -20.96
CA LYS A 65 15.51 -17.44 -20.23
C LYS A 65 14.34 -17.01 -19.36
N GLU A 66 13.20 -17.68 -19.51
CA GLU A 66 12.01 -17.38 -18.71
C GLU A 66 12.30 -17.46 -17.21
N LEU A 67 11.77 -16.49 -16.47
CA LEU A 67 11.83 -16.46 -15.01
C LEU A 67 10.86 -17.49 -14.43
N THR A 68 11.36 -18.28 -13.49
CA THR A 68 10.56 -19.29 -12.78
C THR A 68 9.74 -18.69 -11.64
N GLY A 69 10.15 -17.51 -11.17
CA GLY A 69 9.60 -16.85 -9.99
C GLY A 69 10.41 -17.12 -8.73
N ALA A 70 11.32 -18.10 -8.74
CA ALA A 70 12.20 -18.43 -7.63
C ALA A 70 13.55 -17.67 -7.68
N GLU A 71 13.76 -16.83 -8.70
CA GLU A 71 14.97 -16.03 -8.80
C GLU A 71 15.04 -15.00 -7.67
N GLU A 72 16.19 -14.93 -7.00
CA GLU A 72 16.48 -13.90 -6.01
C GLU A 72 16.75 -12.57 -6.73
N ILE A 73 15.69 -11.79 -6.93
CA ILE A 73 15.75 -10.47 -7.57
C ILE A 73 15.49 -9.38 -6.54
N ASP A 74 16.40 -8.42 -6.44
CA ASP A 74 16.21 -7.21 -5.66
C ASP A 74 15.78 -6.06 -6.58
N LEU A 75 14.63 -5.47 -6.29
CA LEU A 75 14.15 -4.25 -6.96
C LEU A 75 14.52 -3.05 -6.10
N LEU A 76 15.48 -2.26 -6.56
CA LEU A 76 15.96 -1.07 -5.85
C LEU A 76 15.54 0.19 -6.59
N TYR A 77 15.10 1.22 -5.89
CA TYR A 77 14.60 2.44 -6.52
C TYR A 77 15.07 3.71 -5.82
N SER A 78 15.00 4.83 -6.55
CA SER A 78 15.33 6.14 -6.04
C SER A 78 14.50 7.23 -6.73
N GLU A 79 13.96 8.17 -5.97
CA GLU A 79 13.29 9.36 -6.50
C GLU A 79 14.27 10.44 -7.00
N CYS A 80 15.55 10.33 -6.65
CA CYS A 80 16.55 11.37 -6.87
C CYS A 80 17.57 10.96 -7.93
N GLN A 81 18.29 11.95 -8.50
CA GLN A 81 19.35 11.70 -9.49
C GLN A 81 20.61 11.06 -8.88
N LYS A 82 20.88 11.30 -7.59
CA LYS A 82 22.06 10.79 -6.86
C LYS A 82 21.69 10.39 -5.43
N GLY A 83 22.35 9.35 -4.92
CA GLY A 83 22.12 8.83 -3.57
C GLY A 83 20.71 8.25 -3.37
N HIS A 84 20.44 7.74 -2.16
CA HIS A 84 19.10 7.34 -1.69
C HIS A 84 18.45 6.20 -2.48
N TRP A 85 19.06 5.02 -2.44
CA TRP A 85 18.41 3.80 -2.92
C TRP A 85 17.58 3.19 -1.80
N LYS A 86 16.40 2.69 -2.17
CA LYS A 86 15.49 1.97 -1.29
C LYS A 86 15.15 0.62 -1.90
N VAL A 87 14.85 -0.35 -1.05
CA VAL A 87 14.36 -1.66 -1.49
C VAL A 87 12.86 -1.59 -1.72
N ALA A 88 12.40 -2.05 -2.87
CA ALA A 88 10.98 -2.27 -3.15
C ALA A 88 10.62 -3.71 -2.82
N HIS A 89 9.59 -3.89 -2.00
CA HIS A 89 9.05 -5.20 -1.68
C HIS A 89 8.01 -5.58 -2.73
N TYR A 90 8.01 -6.84 -3.14
CA TYR A 90 7.12 -7.33 -4.18
C TYR A 90 6.65 -8.76 -3.92
N THR A 91 5.64 -9.18 -4.68
CA THR A 91 5.28 -10.57 -4.95
C THR A 91 5.40 -10.80 -6.44
N ASN A 92 5.87 -11.96 -6.87
CA ASN A 92 6.04 -12.26 -8.28
C ASN A 92 5.35 -13.56 -8.70
N SER A 93 4.92 -13.58 -9.96
CA SER A 93 4.51 -14.77 -10.69
C SER A 93 5.30 -14.81 -11.98
N LYS A 94 6.37 -15.62 -12.00
CA LYS A 94 7.34 -15.67 -13.10
C LYS A 94 7.94 -14.28 -13.40
N HIS A 95 7.62 -13.71 -14.56
CA HIS A 95 8.13 -12.44 -15.04
C HIS A 95 7.36 -11.22 -14.51
N HIS A 96 6.18 -11.41 -13.91
CA HIS A 96 5.37 -10.31 -13.40
C HIS A 96 5.68 -10.05 -11.93
N PHE A 97 6.21 -8.87 -11.61
CA PHE A 97 6.57 -8.43 -10.27
C PHE A 97 5.59 -7.34 -9.83
N ARG A 98 4.71 -7.67 -8.89
CA ARG A 98 3.77 -6.72 -8.31
C ARG A 98 4.32 -6.17 -7.01
N LEU A 99 4.49 -4.86 -6.94
CA LEU A 99 5.00 -4.20 -5.74
C LEU A 99 3.96 -4.27 -4.62
N LYS A 100 4.40 -4.53 -3.39
CA LYS A 100 3.53 -4.54 -2.20
C LYS A 100 2.93 -3.17 -1.95
N GLU A 101 3.70 -2.13 -2.23
CA GLU A 101 3.27 -0.73 -2.24
C GLU A 101 3.76 -0.04 -3.51
N PRO A 102 2.97 0.89 -4.11
CA PRO A 102 3.44 1.68 -5.23
C PRO A 102 4.65 2.54 -4.86
N ILE A 103 5.66 2.56 -5.73
CA ILE A 103 6.87 3.36 -5.55
C ILE A 103 6.90 4.53 -6.51
N HIS A 104 7.59 5.60 -6.12
CA HIS A 104 8.00 6.66 -7.04
C HIS A 104 9.45 6.43 -7.42
N ALA A 105 9.77 6.38 -8.70
CA ALA A 105 11.12 6.12 -9.15
C ALA A 105 11.51 7.07 -10.28
N LEU A 106 12.62 7.78 -10.10
CA LEU A 106 13.37 8.37 -11.21
C LEU A 106 14.39 7.36 -11.76
N ARG A 107 14.85 6.46 -10.89
CA ARG A 107 15.73 5.34 -11.22
C ARG A 107 15.22 4.07 -10.58
N LEU A 108 15.16 3.00 -11.36
CA LEU A 108 14.86 1.65 -10.90
C LEU A 108 16.04 0.75 -11.27
N LEU A 109 16.41 -0.16 -10.38
CA LEU A 109 17.51 -1.09 -10.56
C LEU A 109 17.01 -2.48 -10.23
N ILE A 110 17.01 -3.34 -11.23
CA ILE A 110 16.73 -4.78 -11.13
C ILE A 110 18.08 -5.43 -10.88
N SER A 111 18.27 -6.10 -9.74
CA SER A 111 19.51 -6.81 -9.46
C SER A 111 19.30 -8.26 -9.07
N SER A 112 20.27 -9.11 -9.39
CA SER A 112 20.36 -10.47 -8.85
C SER A 112 21.81 -10.89 -8.64
N ARG A 113 22.03 -11.90 -7.80
CA ARG A 113 23.32 -12.59 -7.64
C ARG A 113 23.72 -13.36 -8.90
N LYS A 114 22.74 -13.78 -9.71
CA LYS A 114 22.97 -14.46 -10.99
C LYS A 114 22.67 -13.49 -12.13
N GLU A 115 23.39 -13.63 -13.24
CA GLU A 115 23.12 -12.83 -14.42
C GLU A 115 21.72 -13.11 -14.96
N LEU A 116 20.93 -12.04 -15.10
CA LEU A 116 19.63 -12.08 -15.76
C LEU A 116 19.79 -11.52 -17.17
N SER A 117 19.48 -12.32 -18.19
CA SER A 117 19.48 -11.87 -19.57
C SER A 117 18.22 -11.04 -19.89
N VAL A 118 18.04 -9.92 -19.19
CA VAL A 118 16.88 -9.03 -19.35
C VAL A 118 16.85 -8.46 -20.77
N ILE A 119 15.79 -8.77 -21.51
CA ILE A 119 15.52 -8.23 -22.85
C ILE A 119 14.71 -6.95 -22.71
N ASP A 120 13.70 -7.00 -21.84
CA ASP A 120 12.71 -5.95 -21.71
C ASP A 120 12.20 -5.87 -20.28
N ALA A 121 11.85 -4.65 -19.86
CA ALA A 121 11.38 -4.35 -18.52
C ALA A 121 10.29 -3.29 -18.63
N GLN A 122 9.03 -3.72 -18.53
CA GLN A 122 7.87 -2.86 -18.70
C GLN A 122 7.27 -2.50 -17.35
N VAL A 123 7.14 -1.21 -17.07
CA VAL A 123 6.51 -0.74 -15.82
C VAL A 123 5.04 -0.45 -16.05
N THR A 124 4.20 -0.91 -15.14
CA THR A 124 2.81 -0.48 -15.07
C THR A 124 2.71 0.71 -14.13
N SER A 125 2.29 1.86 -14.67
CA SER A 125 2.11 3.07 -13.89
C SER A 125 0.89 3.01 -12.98
N CYS A 126 0.94 3.76 -11.88
CA CYS A 126 -0.18 3.92 -10.96
C CYS A 126 -1.37 4.64 -11.62
N THR A 127 -2.60 4.26 -11.28
CA THR A 127 -3.83 4.90 -11.81
C THR A 127 -4.00 6.36 -11.35
N TYR A 128 -3.43 6.74 -10.21
CA TYR A 128 -3.34 8.12 -9.75
C TYR A 128 -1.88 8.38 -9.35
N PRO A 129 -1.17 9.36 -9.94
CA PRO A 129 0.15 9.73 -9.46
C PRO A 129 -0.01 10.55 -8.17
N PRO A 130 0.50 10.08 -7.02
CA PRO A 130 0.66 10.94 -5.85
C PRO A 130 1.57 12.13 -6.16
N ALA A 131 1.51 13.19 -5.35
CA ALA A 131 2.45 14.30 -5.47
C ALA A 131 3.89 13.76 -5.37
N PRO A 132 4.83 14.21 -6.23
CA PRO A 132 6.21 13.77 -6.15
C PRO A 132 6.77 14.11 -4.76
N PRO A 133 7.53 13.21 -4.13
CA PRO A 133 8.05 13.48 -2.79
C PRO A 133 8.92 14.75 -2.81
N SER A 134 8.60 15.68 -1.92
CA SER A 134 9.41 16.86 -1.66
C SER A 134 10.60 16.46 -0.78
N GLU A 135 11.76 16.22 -1.40
CA GLU A 135 13.10 16.61 -0.94
C GLU A 135 14.18 15.65 -1.49
N CYS A 136 14.88 16.08 -2.54
CA CYS A 136 16.18 15.52 -2.91
C CYS A 136 17.35 16.19 -2.17
N HIS A 137 17.09 16.82 -1.02
CA HIS A 137 18.09 17.54 -0.23
C HIS A 137 18.49 16.77 1.01
N ARG A 138 19.41 15.82 0.84
CA ARG A 138 20.48 15.64 1.82
C ARG A 138 21.70 15.07 1.11
N ALA A 139 22.72 15.91 0.96
CA ALA A 139 24.07 15.41 0.86
C ALA A 139 24.33 14.63 2.15
N THR A 140 24.59 13.33 2.02
CA THR A 140 25.15 12.55 3.12
C THR A 140 26.32 13.34 3.69
N ARG A 141 26.28 13.67 4.99
CA ARG A 141 27.42 14.25 5.68
C ARG A 141 28.63 13.37 5.38
N ASN A 142 29.64 13.96 4.74
CA ASN A 142 30.93 13.34 4.52
C ASN A 142 31.52 12.96 5.89
N HIS A 143 31.50 11.67 6.21
CA HIS A 143 32.52 11.13 7.09
C HIS A 143 33.73 10.80 6.22
N ASN A 144 34.74 11.67 6.34
CA ASN A 144 36.04 11.54 5.71
C ASN A 144 36.70 10.21 6.11
N HIS A 145 36.78 9.26 5.18
CA HIS A 145 37.88 8.29 5.15
C HIS A 145 38.37 8.08 3.71
N ARG A 146 39.36 8.90 3.36
CA ARG A 146 40.64 8.58 2.72
C ARG A 146 40.72 7.30 1.86
N HIS A 147 40.93 7.55 0.55
CA HIS A 147 41.64 6.76 -0.47
C HIS A 147 41.30 5.27 -0.70
N GLY A 148 40.72 5.04 -1.88
CA GLY A 148 40.93 3.84 -2.67
C GLY A 148 39.94 3.83 -3.84
N LYS A 149 40.41 3.79 -5.09
CA LYS A 149 39.58 3.42 -6.25
C LYS A 149 39.08 1.99 -6.02
N THR A 150 38.03 1.86 -5.23
CA THR A 150 37.34 0.62 -4.88
C THR A 150 35.93 0.78 -5.43
N GLY A 151 35.46 -0.22 -6.17
CA GLY A 151 34.19 -0.16 -6.90
C GLY A 151 33.08 0.41 -6.01
N SER A 152 32.34 1.39 -6.52
CA SER A 152 31.31 2.08 -5.77
C SER A 152 30.26 1.08 -5.29
N ILE A 153 30.23 0.80 -3.99
CA ILE A 153 29.20 -0.05 -3.38
C ILE A 153 27.89 0.74 -3.44
N LEU A 154 26.84 0.16 -4.04
CA LEU A 154 25.50 0.71 -3.95
C LEU A 154 24.89 0.28 -2.61
N ARG A 155 24.44 1.26 -1.83
CA ARG A 155 23.77 1.03 -0.53
C ARG A 155 22.29 1.35 -0.67
N ALA A 156 21.43 0.41 -0.32
CA ALA A 156 19.99 0.56 -0.32
C ALA A 156 19.41 0.31 1.07
N VAL A 157 18.54 1.20 1.50
CA VAL A 157 17.85 1.13 2.78
C VAL A 157 16.55 0.36 2.60
N ASP A 158 16.21 -0.53 3.53
CA ASP A 158 14.87 -1.09 3.60
C ASP A 158 13.94 -0.09 4.32
N PRO A 159 12.91 0.46 3.64
CA PRO A 159 12.01 1.42 4.28
C PRO A 159 11.28 0.87 5.51
N TYR A 160 11.08 -0.46 5.59
CA TYR A 160 10.40 -1.11 6.70
C TYR A 160 11.33 -1.46 7.86
N SER A 161 12.63 -1.68 7.61
CA SER A 161 13.56 -2.04 8.69
C SER A 161 13.72 -0.90 9.71
N ARG A 162 13.63 0.36 9.29
CA ARG A 162 13.65 1.49 10.22
C ARG A 162 12.44 1.49 11.17
N ILE A 163 11.27 1.11 10.68
CA ILE A 163 10.05 1.02 11.50
C ILE A 163 10.19 -0.12 12.51
N GLU A 164 10.75 -1.26 12.07
CA GLU A 164 11.06 -2.39 12.95
C GLU A 164 12.10 -2.02 14.02
N GLU A 165 13.21 -1.37 13.63
CA GLU A 165 14.26 -0.89 14.56
C GLU A 165 13.74 0.16 15.56
N GLU A 166 12.90 1.10 15.12
CA GLU A 166 12.27 2.10 15.99
C GLU A 166 11.30 1.44 16.98
N MET A 167 10.51 0.48 16.52
CA MET A 167 9.59 -0.29 17.36
C MET A 167 10.34 -1.18 18.37
N GLU A 168 11.41 -1.84 17.96
CA GLU A 168 12.29 -2.63 18.85
C GLU A 168 12.97 -1.74 19.89
N ALA A 169 13.45 -0.56 19.50
CA ALA A 169 14.03 0.41 20.42
C ALA A 169 13.02 0.94 21.45
N GLU A 170 11.76 1.17 21.05
CA GLU A 170 10.68 1.52 21.97
C GLU A 170 10.32 0.38 22.93
N VAL A 171 10.29 -0.87 22.45
CA VAL A 171 10.09 -2.06 23.27
C VAL A 171 11.22 -2.22 24.29
N GLU A 172 12.48 -2.05 23.87
CA GLU A 172 13.64 -2.14 24.77
C GLU A 172 13.67 -0.99 25.77
N ALA A 173 13.32 0.23 25.36
CA ALA A 173 13.18 1.38 26.25
C ALA A 173 12.08 1.16 27.29
N GLY A 174 10.93 0.61 26.87
CA GLY A 174 9.84 0.21 27.76
C GLY A 174 10.26 -0.87 28.76
N ALA A 175 10.97 -1.90 28.31
CA ALA A 175 11.51 -2.95 29.15
C ALA A 175 12.53 -2.41 30.17
N LYS A 176 13.42 -1.50 29.77
CA LYS A 176 14.37 -0.82 30.66
C LYS A 176 13.67 0.10 31.67
N ALA A 177 12.60 0.78 31.28
CA ALA A 177 11.80 1.61 32.17
C ALA A 177 11.08 0.76 33.24
N LEU A 178 10.52 -0.40 32.85
CA LEU A 178 9.94 -1.39 33.76
C LEU A 178 10.98 -1.96 34.74
N ALA A 179 12.19 -2.28 34.26
CA ALA A 179 13.27 -2.79 35.10
C ALA A 179 13.76 -1.74 36.13
N ARG A 180 13.68 -0.45 35.82
CA ARG A 180 14.00 0.66 36.74
C ARG A 180 12.90 0.93 37.78
N GLY A 181 11.70 0.36 37.62
CA GLY A 181 10.55 0.53 38.52
C GLY A 181 10.49 -0.43 39.71
N LEU A 182 11.49 -1.30 39.90
CA LEU A 182 11.55 -2.25 41.03
C LEU A 182 12.62 -1.83 42.05
N ASN A 183 12.40 -0.70 42.72
CA ASN A 183 12.91 -0.47 44.07
C ASN A 183 11.84 0.30 44.85
N PRO A 184 11.27 -0.23 45.94
CA PRO A 184 10.30 0.48 46.74
C PRO A 184 11.04 1.42 47.69
N ASP A 185 10.72 2.71 47.62
CA ASP A 185 10.89 3.61 48.76
C ASP A 185 9.57 4.39 48.94
N PRO A 186 8.99 4.42 50.15
CA PRO A 186 7.65 4.97 50.35
C PRO A 186 7.76 6.46 50.67
N GLU A 187 7.03 7.31 49.94
CA GLU A 187 6.06 8.23 50.53
C GLU A 187 5.47 9.25 49.54
N THR A 188 4.14 9.39 49.65
CA THR A 188 3.28 10.50 49.18
C THR A 188 3.09 10.64 47.66
N SER A 189 1.93 10.94 47.10
CA SER A 189 0.56 11.13 47.57
C SER A 189 -0.28 11.35 46.30
N ARG A 190 -1.44 10.68 46.22
CA ARG A 190 -2.65 11.07 45.45
C ARG A 190 -2.59 10.99 43.92
N SER A 191 -3.21 9.96 43.37
CA SER A 191 -4.38 10.10 42.49
C SER A 191 -5.07 8.75 42.29
N ARG A 192 -6.38 8.82 42.12
CA ARG A 192 -7.39 7.78 42.34
C ARG A 192 -7.79 7.13 41.00
N ARG A 193 -8.16 5.83 41.05
CA ARG A 193 -8.97 5.06 40.05
C ARG A 193 -8.23 4.66 38.75
N VAL A 194 -8.33 3.47 38.17
CA VAL A 194 -9.16 2.26 38.30
C VAL A 194 -8.28 1.07 37.90
N LYS A 195 -8.42 -0.02 38.65
CA LYS A 195 -7.88 -1.35 38.34
C LYS A 195 -8.40 -1.82 36.97
N ARG A 196 -7.55 -1.97 35.96
CA ARG A 196 -7.76 -2.94 34.86
C ARG A 196 -6.48 -3.74 34.75
N SER A 197 -6.59 -5.02 35.04
CA SER A 197 -5.56 -6.03 34.90
C SER A 197 -5.02 -6.01 33.47
N ILE A 198 -3.71 -5.85 33.35
CA ILE A 198 -2.95 -6.16 32.16
C ILE A 198 -2.86 -7.68 32.14
N GLU A 199 -3.70 -8.33 31.34
CA GLU A 199 -3.45 -9.69 30.90
C GLU A 199 -2.64 -9.60 29.59
N ASP A 200 -1.33 -9.74 29.76
CA ASP A 200 -0.47 -10.64 28.98
C ASP A 200 -0.72 -10.69 27.46
N ILE A 201 0.02 -9.88 26.69
CA ILE A 201 0.16 -10.09 25.23
C ILE A 201 1.28 -11.11 25.03
N THR A 202 0.98 -12.35 25.37
CA THR A 202 1.53 -13.49 24.65
C THR A 202 0.82 -13.54 23.29
N MET A 203 1.55 -13.78 22.20
CA MET A 203 1.00 -14.16 20.90
C MET A 203 0.14 -15.42 21.06
N LYS A 204 -1.14 -15.24 21.39
CA LYS A 204 -2.16 -16.28 21.36
C LYS A 204 -2.93 -16.13 20.06
N GLU A 205 -2.82 -17.16 19.22
CA GLU A 205 -3.83 -17.48 18.22
C GLU A 205 -5.22 -17.38 18.87
N THR A 206 -5.89 -16.26 18.65
CA THR A 206 -7.28 -16.07 19.01
C THR A 206 -7.93 -15.35 17.85
N ASN A 207 -9.03 -15.91 17.35
CA ASN A 207 -9.97 -15.20 16.49
C ASN A 207 -10.47 -13.99 17.30
N ASN A 208 -9.78 -12.85 17.19
CA ASN A 208 -10.09 -11.67 17.98
C ASN A 208 -11.29 -10.96 17.33
N VAL A 209 -12.46 -11.19 17.89
CA VAL A 209 -13.71 -10.53 17.49
C VAL A 209 -13.89 -9.29 18.37
N ARG A 210 -13.70 -8.11 17.79
CA ARG A 210 -13.97 -6.82 18.44
C ARG A 210 -15.36 -6.34 18.03
N THR A 211 -16.12 -5.79 18.98
CA THR A 211 -17.41 -5.15 18.69
C THR A 211 -17.40 -3.68 19.08
N LEU A 212 -17.83 -2.79 18.19
CA LEU A 212 -18.15 -1.39 18.50
C LEU A 212 -19.65 -1.17 18.46
N SER A 213 -20.13 -0.27 19.31
CA SER A 213 -21.55 0.08 19.41
C SER A 213 -21.73 1.54 19.79
N GLY A 214 -22.85 2.12 19.36
CA GLY A 214 -23.27 3.48 19.72
C GLY A 214 -22.53 4.56 18.94
N ASP A 215 -22.54 5.77 19.49
CA ASP A 215 -21.94 6.94 18.87
C ASP A 215 -20.45 7.04 19.26
N GLN A 216 -19.55 7.02 18.28
CA GLN A 216 -18.11 7.11 18.50
C GLN A 216 -17.45 8.08 17.54
N VAL A 217 -16.43 8.78 18.04
CA VAL A 217 -15.52 9.60 17.23
C VAL A 217 -14.21 8.82 17.07
N ILE A 218 -13.84 8.58 15.82
CA ILE A 218 -12.63 7.86 15.44
C ILE A 218 -11.58 8.88 15.01
N THR A 219 -10.52 8.98 15.81
CA THR A 219 -9.44 9.98 15.65
C THR A 219 -8.17 9.42 15.01
N GLU A 220 -8.09 8.09 14.89
CA GLU A 220 -6.96 7.37 14.30
C GLU A 220 -7.46 6.18 13.49
N ASP A 221 -6.62 5.68 12.59
CA ASP A 221 -6.99 4.56 11.73
C ASP A 221 -7.31 3.33 12.56
N THR A 222 -8.46 2.73 12.31
CA THR A 222 -8.80 1.44 12.90
C THR A 222 -8.41 0.34 11.93
N VAL A 223 -7.37 -0.41 12.30
CA VAL A 223 -6.88 -1.56 11.53
C VAL A 223 -7.51 -2.83 12.08
N VAL A 224 -8.05 -3.66 11.18
CA VAL A 224 -8.53 -5.02 11.50
C VAL A 224 -7.53 -6.01 10.89
N PRO A 225 -6.64 -6.62 11.70
CA PRO A 225 -5.60 -7.53 11.20
C PRO A 225 -6.18 -8.79 10.56
N HIS A 226 -5.33 -9.51 9.82
CA HIS A 226 -5.67 -10.85 9.32
C HIS A 226 -6.19 -11.76 10.45
N ARG A 227 -7.17 -12.61 10.12
CA ARG A 227 -7.83 -13.54 11.07
C ARG A 227 -8.54 -12.88 12.27
N SER A 228 -8.70 -11.55 12.25
CA SER A 228 -9.51 -10.82 13.21
C SER A 228 -10.83 -10.37 12.58
N GLN A 229 -11.82 -10.05 13.42
CA GLN A 229 -13.12 -9.57 12.97
C GLN A 229 -13.52 -8.32 13.74
N LEU A 230 -14.05 -7.34 13.02
CA LEU A 230 -14.70 -6.16 13.60
C LEU A 230 -16.19 -6.22 13.33
N ASN A 231 -16.98 -6.19 14.40
CA ASN A 231 -18.44 -6.08 14.35
C ASN A 231 -18.86 -4.67 14.73
N ILE A 232 -19.73 -4.06 13.94
CA ILE A 232 -20.37 -2.79 14.29
C ILE A 232 -21.85 -3.07 14.53
N ALA A 233 -22.30 -2.83 15.76
CA ALA A 233 -23.66 -3.12 16.19
C ALA A 233 -24.71 -2.26 15.47
N PRO A 234 -25.97 -2.73 15.36
CA PRO A 234 -27.07 -1.96 14.78
C PRO A 234 -27.19 -0.55 15.41
N GLY A 235 -27.57 0.44 14.60
CA GLY A 235 -27.81 1.81 15.05
C GLY A 235 -26.57 2.61 15.44
N SER A 236 -25.36 2.05 15.29
CA SER A 236 -24.12 2.74 15.64
C SER A 236 -23.81 3.89 14.67
N ARG A 237 -23.23 4.96 15.19
CA ARG A 237 -22.77 6.13 14.42
C ARG A 237 -21.28 6.36 14.64
N LEU A 238 -20.48 6.14 13.60
CA LEU A 238 -19.05 6.36 13.63
C LEU A 238 -18.71 7.64 12.89
N LYS A 239 -18.09 8.61 13.58
CA LYS A 239 -17.65 9.87 13.01
C LYS A 239 -16.14 9.89 12.89
N PHE A 240 -15.61 10.10 11.68
CA PHE A 240 -14.19 10.03 11.40
C PHE A 240 -13.56 11.41 11.24
N GLN A 241 -12.39 11.61 11.82
CA GLN A 241 -11.59 12.80 11.53
C GLN A 241 -11.07 12.79 10.09
N LYS A 242 -10.61 13.95 9.62
CA LYS A 242 -10.00 14.11 8.30
C LYS A 242 -8.89 13.07 8.09
N ASN A 243 -8.89 12.46 6.91
CA ASN A 243 -7.91 11.44 6.50
C ASN A 243 -7.86 10.15 7.34
N VAL A 244 -8.76 9.96 8.31
CA VAL A 244 -8.86 8.73 9.11
C VAL A 244 -9.79 7.73 8.43
N GLY A 245 -9.51 6.44 8.51
CA GLY A 245 -10.37 5.40 7.94
C GLY A 245 -10.34 4.06 8.66
N LEU A 246 -11.04 3.09 8.07
CA LEU A 246 -10.95 1.68 8.45
C LEU A 246 -10.07 0.95 7.43
N VAL A 247 -9.08 0.18 7.90
CA VAL A 247 -8.25 -0.68 7.05
C VAL A 247 -8.46 -2.13 7.45
N ILE A 248 -9.04 -2.93 6.55
CA ILE A 248 -9.49 -4.29 6.82
C ILE A 248 -8.60 -5.29 6.10
N TYR A 249 -7.81 -6.04 6.87
CA TYR A 249 -7.07 -7.23 6.43
C TYR A 249 -7.77 -8.53 6.86
N GLY A 250 -8.55 -8.46 7.94
CA GLY A 250 -9.42 -9.54 8.43
C GLY A 250 -10.82 -9.46 7.84
N SER A 251 -11.85 -9.40 8.70
CA SER A 251 -13.25 -9.26 8.30
C SER A 251 -13.97 -8.12 9.03
N LEU A 252 -14.96 -7.52 8.36
CA LEU A 252 -15.81 -6.46 8.89
C LEU A 252 -17.29 -6.82 8.70
N ASN A 253 -18.07 -6.74 9.79
CA ASN A 253 -19.51 -6.92 9.74
C ASN A 253 -20.21 -5.67 10.27
N LEU A 254 -20.86 -4.93 9.38
CA LEU A 254 -21.74 -3.81 9.73
C LEU A 254 -23.18 -4.33 9.79
N MET A 255 -23.70 -4.47 11.00
CA MET A 255 -24.94 -5.21 11.26
C MET A 255 -26.14 -4.27 11.45
N GLY A 256 -26.35 -3.34 10.53
CA GLY A 256 -27.51 -2.45 10.58
C GLY A 256 -28.84 -3.18 10.33
N SER A 257 -29.94 -2.52 10.67
CA SER A 257 -31.30 -2.93 10.28
C SER A 257 -32.05 -1.75 9.67
N SER A 258 -33.21 -2.01 9.04
CA SER A 258 -34.06 -0.96 8.48
C SER A 258 -34.50 0.08 9.51
N SER A 259 -34.71 -0.32 10.76
CA SER A 259 -35.05 0.58 11.87
C SER A 259 -33.82 1.21 12.55
N GLN A 260 -32.64 0.59 12.41
CA GLN A 260 -31.41 1.01 13.08
C GLN A 260 -30.21 0.85 12.13
N PRO A 261 -30.10 1.70 11.09
CA PRO A 261 -28.99 1.63 10.16
C PRO A 261 -27.68 2.04 10.86
N VAL A 262 -26.57 1.46 10.42
CA VAL A 262 -25.23 1.93 10.82
C VAL A 262 -24.89 3.17 9.99
N THR A 263 -24.38 4.22 10.63
CA THR A 263 -23.98 5.46 9.95
C THR A 263 -22.48 5.70 10.10
N MET A 264 -21.81 6.00 9.00
CA MET A 264 -20.38 6.34 8.96
C MET A 264 -20.21 7.66 8.21
N GLU A 265 -19.68 8.67 8.90
CA GLU A 265 -19.64 10.05 8.39
C GLU A 265 -18.38 10.80 8.83
N ALA A 266 -18.04 11.89 8.14
CA ALA A 266 -16.99 12.80 8.60
C ALA A 266 -17.45 13.56 9.87
N VAL A 267 -16.52 13.80 10.81
CA VAL A 267 -16.77 14.72 11.93
C VAL A 267 -17.08 16.13 11.42
N ASN A 268 -16.31 16.58 10.42
CA ASN A 268 -16.47 17.86 9.76
C ASN A 268 -16.96 17.65 8.33
N LYS A 269 -18.13 18.19 7.99
CA LYS A 269 -18.78 18.01 6.67
C LYS A 269 -17.97 18.58 5.49
N ASN A 270 -17.05 19.51 5.76
CA ASN A 270 -16.19 20.12 4.73
C ASN A 270 -14.88 19.36 4.53
N GLU A 271 -14.64 18.30 5.30
CA GLU A 271 -13.44 17.48 5.21
C GLU A 271 -13.81 16.04 4.81
N ARG A 272 -12.86 15.37 4.18
CA ARG A 272 -13.02 13.96 3.79
C ARG A 272 -12.31 13.07 4.81
N TRP A 273 -13.02 12.06 5.29
CA TRP A 273 -12.39 10.90 5.93
C TRP A 273 -12.02 9.89 4.85
N ARG A 274 -11.14 8.92 5.14
CA ARG A 274 -10.57 8.08 4.09
C ARG A 274 -11.57 7.10 3.49
N GLY A 275 -12.49 6.58 4.30
CA GLY A 275 -13.42 5.52 3.92
C GLY A 275 -13.11 4.17 4.55
N ILE A 276 -13.78 3.13 4.03
CA ILE A 276 -13.54 1.73 4.38
C ILE A 276 -12.66 1.11 3.30
N GLU A 277 -11.49 0.60 3.67
CA GLU A 277 -10.53 0.01 2.73
C GLU A 277 -10.27 -1.45 3.08
N PHE A 278 -10.73 -2.36 2.22
CA PHE A 278 -10.46 -3.79 2.27
C PHE A 278 -9.16 -4.08 1.49
N ARG A 279 -8.17 -4.69 2.14
CA ARG A 279 -6.86 -5.03 1.56
C ARG A 279 -6.57 -6.52 1.74
N ASN A 280 -6.68 -7.30 0.68
CA ASN A 280 -6.57 -8.77 0.76
C ASN A 280 -7.40 -9.34 1.92
N ALA A 281 -8.61 -8.80 2.06
CA ALA A 281 -9.47 -9.06 3.20
C ALA A 281 -10.17 -10.42 3.08
N SER A 282 -10.59 -10.95 4.23
CA SER A 282 -11.52 -12.07 4.30
C SER A 282 -12.96 -11.60 4.06
N THR A 283 -13.87 -12.54 3.81
CA THR A 283 -15.30 -12.27 3.60
C THR A 283 -15.86 -11.39 4.71
N SER A 284 -16.63 -10.38 4.30
CA SER A 284 -17.14 -9.30 5.13
C SER A 284 -18.58 -8.97 4.70
N SER A 285 -19.34 -8.28 5.54
CA SER A 285 -20.74 -7.94 5.25
C SER A 285 -21.10 -6.52 5.67
N LEU A 286 -21.85 -5.84 4.81
CA LEU A 286 -22.39 -4.50 5.05
C LEU A 286 -23.91 -4.55 4.88
N THR A 287 -24.65 -4.42 5.98
CA THR A 287 -26.11 -4.49 5.97
C THR A 287 -26.73 -3.24 6.57
N HIS A 288 -27.64 -2.58 5.85
CA HIS A 288 -28.30 -1.32 6.24
C HIS A 288 -27.29 -0.27 6.73
N VAL A 289 -26.44 0.20 5.82
CA VAL A 289 -25.33 1.12 6.13
C VAL A 289 -25.44 2.39 5.31
N ASN A 290 -25.31 3.54 5.97
CA ASN A 290 -25.17 4.84 5.32
C ASN A 290 -23.73 5.34 5.47
N ILE A 291 -23.08 5.63 4.35
CA ILE A 291 -21.68 6.07 4.29
C ILE A 291 -21.63 7.40 3.54
N SER A 292 -21.12 8.44 4.21
CA SER A 292 -21.07 9.79 3.65
C SER A 292 -19.81 10.56 4.01
N GLY A 293 -19.45 11.53 3.16
CA GLY A 293 -18.30 12.41 3.41
C GLY A 293 -16.94 11.71 3.37
N ALA A 294 -16.84 10.50 2.81
CA ALA A 294 -15.58 9.80 2.60
C ALA A 294 -14.88 10.27 1.31
N ASP A 295 -13.58 10.04 1.22
CA ASP A 295 -12.87 10.08 -0.05
C ASP A 295 -13.31 8.89 -0.92
N VAL A 296 -13.21 7.66 -0.42
CA VAL A 296 -13.82 6.49 -1.08
C VAL A 296 -14.70 5.74 -0.10
N ALA A 297 -16.02 5.75 -0.28
CA ALA A 297 -16.95 5.19 0.71
C ALA A 297 -16.63 3.73 1.05
N VAL A 298 -16.44 2.90 0.01
CA VAL A 298 -15.92 1.53 0.14
C VAL A 298 -14.90 1.27 -0.95
N SER A 299 -13.70 0.86 -0.59
CA SER A 299 -12.65 0.43 -1.52
C SER A 299 -12.22 -1.01 -1.23
N VAL A 300 -12.14 -1.82 -2.27
CA VAL A 300 -11.58 -3.18 -2.22
C VAL A 300 -10.33 -3.20 -3.08
N LYS A 301 -9.22 -3.65 -2.49
CA LYS A 301 -7.89 -3.78 -3.11
C LYS A 301 -7.34 -5.16 -2.81
N GLY A 302 -7.92 -6.19 -3.44
CA GLY A 302 -7.54 -7.58 -3.20
C GLY A 302 -8.40 -8.31 -2.16
N GLY A 303 -8.43 -9.64 -2.27
CA GLY A 303 -9.20 -10.53 -1.38
C GLY A 303 -10.69 -10.60 -1.73
N ALA A 304 -11.50 -11.03 -0.75
CA ALA A 304 -12.94 -11.07 -0.91
C ALA A 304 -13.51 -9.65 -0.80
N SER A 305 -14.33 -9.23 -1.77
CA SER A 305 -15.15 -8.04 -1.62
C SER A 305 -16.33 -8.35 -0.67
N PRO A 306 -16.77 -7.40 0.16
CA PRO A 306 -17.85 -7.67 1.09
C PRO A 306 -19.20 -7.79 0.40
N ASP A 307 -20.09 -8.63 0.94
CA ASP A 307 -21.51 -8.61 0.57
C ASP A 307 -22.16 -7.33 1.06
N MET A 308 -23.00 -6.71 0.22
CA MET A 308 -23.67 -5.44 0.51
C MET A 308 -25.18 -5.60 0.34
N ASP A 309 -25.94 -5.37 1.42
CA ASP A 309 -27.40 -5.38 1.43
C ASP A 309 -27.93 -4.08 2.05
N HIS A 310 -28.64 -3.24 1.28
CA HIS A 310 -29.12 -1.92 1.72
C HIS A 310 -27.99 -0.97 2.14
N VAL A 311 -27.01 -0.77 1.26
CA VAL A 311 -25.89 0.16 1.47
C VAL A 311 -26.11 1.44 0.67
N VAL A 312 -25.98 2.59 1.31
CA VAL A 312 -26.08 3.92 0.69
C VAL A 312 -24.74 4.63 0.79
N ALA A 313 -24.10 4.90 -0.35
CA ALA A 313 -22.91 5.74 -0.46
C ALA A 313 -23.30 7.12 -1.02
N ASP A 314 -23.45 8.10 -0.13
CA ASP A 314 -23.96 9.44 -0.45
C ASP A 314 -22.94 10.55 -0.16
N GLY A 315 -22.66 11.42 -1.15
CA GLY A 315 -21.85 12.62 -0.91
C GLY A 315 -20.36 12.38 -0.64
N ASN A 316 -19.76 11.35 -1.27
CA ASN A 316 -18.35 11.00 -1.16
C ASN A 316 -17.56 11.48 -2.40
N THR A 317 -16.21 11.47 -2.38
CA THR A 317 -15.47 11.71 -3.63
C THR A 317 -15.74 10.57 -4.63
N TYR A 318 -15.66 9.33 -4.16
CA TYR A 318 -16.03 8.10 -4.85
C TYR A 318 -16.95 7.26 -3.97
N GLY A 319 -17.95 6.61 -4.57
CA GLY A 319 -18.84 5.70 -3.84
C GLY A 319 -18.16 4.36 -3.54
N ILE A 320 -18.42 3.36 -4.38
CA ILE A 320 -17.89 2.00 -4.20
C ILE A 320 -16.87 1.72 -5.30
N LYS A 321 -15.66 1.35 -4.92
CA LYS A 321 -14.57 1.00 -5.84
C LYS A 321 -14.06 -0.39 -5.52
N ILE A 322 -14.34 -1.35 -6.38
CA ILE A 322 -13.85 -2.72 -6.25
C ILE A 322 -12.73 -2.91 -7.26
N SER A 323 -11.53 -3.23 -6.78
CA SER A 323 -10.35 -3.44 -7.60
C SER A 323 -9.68 -4.75 -7.19
N ASP A 324 -9.35 -5.58 -8.17
CA ASP A 324 -8.53 -6.77 -7.97
C ASP A 324 -9.10 -7.78 -6.96
N MET A 325 -10.43 -7.94 -6.94
CA MET A 325 -11.11 -8.96 -6.15
C MET A 325 -10.59 -10.36 -6.49
N ASP A 326 -10.47 -11.23 -5.49
CA ASP A 326 -10.12 -12.63 -5.69
C ASP A 326 -11.15 -13.30 -6.62
N PRO A 327 -10.75 -13.84 -7.78
CA PRO A 327 -11.67 -14.39 -8.77
C PRO A 327 -12.40 -15.65 -8.30
N THR A 328 -11.96 -16.27 -7.20
CA THR A 328 -12.63 -17.41 -6.57
C THR A 328 -13.74 -16.99 -5.61
N THR A 329 -13.86 -15.70 -5.32
CA THR A 329 -14.86 -15.13 -4.44
C THR A 329 -15.98 -14.48 -5.24
N THR A 330 -17.17 -14.41 -4.64
CA THR A 330 -18.32 -13.71 -5.18
C THR A 330 -18.77 -12.65 -4.21
N THR A 331 -19.33 -11.56 -4.73
CA THR A 331 -19.96 -10.52 -3.94
C THR A 331 -21.37 -10.27 -4.44
N HIS A 332 -22.31 -10.19 -3.51
CA HIS A 332 -23.69 -9.82 -3.77
C HIS A 332 -23.92 -8.35 -3.44
N LEU A 333 -24.37 -7.57 -4.42
CA LEU A 333 -24.83 -6.20 -4.24
C LEU A 333 -26.35 -6.18 -4.34
N LYS A 334 -27.03 -6.02 -3.21
CA LYS A 334 -28.49 -5.97 -3.10
C LYS A 334 -28.91 -4.63 -2.48
N SER A 335 -29.83 -3.93 -3.14
CA SER A 335 -30.31 -2.62 -2.68
C SER A 335 -29.15 -1.63 -2.39
N VAL A 336 -28.13 -1.61 -3.25
CA VAL A 336 -27.00 -0.69 -3.13
C VAL A 336 -27.30 0.59 -3.90
N VAL A 337 -27.19 1.74 -3.23
CA VAL A 337 -27.41 3.06 -3.81
C VAL A 337 -26.13 3.88 -3.68
N SER A 338 -25.69 4.48 -4.79
CA SER A 338 -24.55 5.38 -4.82
C SER A 338 -24.98 6.68 -5.48
N VAL A 339 -24.99 7.78 -4.72
CA VAL A 339 -25.63 9.04 -5.12
C VAL A 339 -24.82 10.24 -4.63
N ASN A 340 -24.92 11.37 -5.34
CA ASN A 340 -24.24 12.63 -5.01
C ASN A 340 -22.71 12.52 -4.80
N ASN A 341 -22.06 11.49 -5.33
CA ASN A 341 -20.62 11.35 -5.26
C ASN A 341 -19.96 12.29 -6.30
N GLU A 342 -18.83 12.91 -5.95
CA GLU A 342 -18.18 13.91 -6.80
C GLU A 342 -17.67 13.33 -8.12
N LYS A 343 -17.26 12.05 -8.10
CA LYS A 343 -16.72 11.33 -9.24
C LYS A 343 -17.55 10.07 -9.52
N THR A 344 -16.97 8.89 -9.35
CA THR A 344 -17.62 7.63 -9.72
C THR A 344 -18.53 7.13 -8.60
N GLY A 345 -19.74 6.73 -8.96
CA GLY A 345 -20.69 6.11 -8.02
C GLY A 345 -20.31 4.67 -7.66
N ILE A 346 -20.24 3.79 -8.65
CA ILE A 346 -19.76 2.41 -8.49
C ILE A 346 -18.77 2.12 -9.62
N GLU A 347 -17.57 1.68 -9.25
CA GLU A 347 -16.51 1.31 -10.18
C GLU A 347 -16.06 -0.12 -9.86
N TYR A 348 -16.20 -1.02 -10.83
CA TYR A 348 -15.64 -2.36 -10.77
C TYR A 348 -14.50 -2.47 -11.77
N LEU A 349 -13.28 -2.47 -11.25
CA LEU A 349 -12.05 -2.71 -12.01
C LEU A 349 -11.70 -4.18 -11.83
N GLY A 350 -12.38 -5.04 -12.60
CA GLY A 350 -12.02 -6.45 -12.71
C GLY A 350 -10.59 -6.62 -13.22
N LYS A 351 -10.02 -7.82 -13.09
CA LYS A 351 -8.79 -8.15 -13.82
C LYS A 351 -9.07 -8.07 -15.31
N VAL A 352 -8.24 -7.30 -16.03
CA VAL A 352 -8.01 -7.50 -17.46
C VAL A 352 -6.97 -8.60 -17.59
#